data_AF-A0A7X1KI90-F1
#
_entry.id   AF-A0A7X1KI90-F1
#
_cell.length_a   1.000
_cell.length_b   1.000
_cell.length_c   1.000
_cell.angle_alpha   90.00
_cell.angle_beta   90.00
_cell.angle_gamma   90.00
#
_symmetry.space_group_name_H-M   'P 1'
#
loop_
_entity.id
_entity.type
_entity.pdbx_description
1 polymer ?
#
loop_
_entity_poly.entity_id
_entity_poly.type
_entity_poly.pdbx_seq_one_letter_code
_entity_poly.pdbx_strand_id
1 'polypeptide(L)'
;MTEPRRPYNEPQPEPIDDDQDRMGSMEELHFDDQAPVAGSDGPATEDGSTANDLSPEILTPEDGARSVREKGASRPADWDLSIVDDAQIGGGSGQDEAELARRKPLDRQR
;
A
#
# COMPACT_ATOMS: atom_id res chain seq x y z
N MET A 1 12.25 19.69 16.25
CA MET A 1 10.94 20.19 15.82
C MET A 1 11.02 21.69 15.60
N THR A 2 11.62 22.11 14.48
CA THR A 2 11.63 23.52 14.06
C THR A 2 10.94 23.56 12.71
N GLU A 3 9.61 23.54 12.73
CA GLU A 3 8.88 23.93 11.53
C GLU A 3 9.18 25.40 11.25
N PRO A 4 9.57 25.77 10.02
CA PRO A 4 9.78 27.15 9.65
C PRO A 4 8.44 27.88 9.76
N ARG A 5 8.30 28.70 10.81
CA ARG A 5 7.16 29.59 10.93
C ARG A 5 7.21 30.59 9.79
N ARG A 6 6.13 30.63 9.03
CA ARG A 6 5.92 31.61 7.97
C ARG A 6 6.13 33.04 8.50
N PRO A 7 6.90 33.90 7.81
CA PRO A 7 7.09 35.29 8.23
C PRO A 7 5.77 36.07 8.21
N TYR A 8 5.61 37.00 9.15
CA TYR A 8 4.36 37.71 9.47
C TYR A 8 3.77 38.55 8.31
N ASN A 9 4.54 38.84 7.26
CA ASN A 9 4.16 39.72 6.15
C ASN A 9 4.09 39.02 4.79
N GLU A 10 4.08 37.69 4.74
CA GLU A 10 3.87 36.99 3.47
C GLU A 10 2.39 37.03 3.05
N PRO A 11 2.10 37.32 1.76
CA PRO A 11 0.73 37.31 1.26
C PRO A 11 0.14 35.91 1.44
N GLN A 12 -1.05 35.81 2.03
CA GLN A 12 -1.72 34.53 2.27
C GLN A 12 -1.86 33.76 0.93
N PRO A 13 -1.51 32.46 0.86
CA PRO A 13 -1.75 31.69 -0.36
C PRO A 13 -3.25 31.71 -0.66
N GLU A 14 -3.57 31.70 -1.94
CA GLU A 14 -4.96 31.57 -2.38
C GLU A 14 -5.54 30.26 -1.83
N PRO A 15 -6.82 30.26 -1.40
CA PRO A 15 -7.53 29.05 -1.04
C PRO A 15 -7.42 28.03 -2.18
N ILE A 16 -6.97 26.81 -1.89
CA ILE A 16 -6.74 25.74 -2.87
C ILE A 16 -8.06 25.14 -3.40
N ASP A 17 -9.18 25.49 -2.79
CA ASP A 17 -10.47 24.81 -2.94
C ASP A 17 -11.57 25.86 -3.00
N ASP A 18 -11.61 26.63 -4.11
CA ASP A 18 -12.75 27.47 -4.42
C ASP A 18 -13.87 26.65 -5.11
N ASP A 19 -15.05 27.24 -5.27
CA ASP A 19 -16.19 26.56 -5.89
C ASP A 19 -16.04 26.38 -7.41
N GLN A 20 -14.97 26.95 -8.00
CA GLN A 20 -14.63 26.86 -9.41
C GLN A 20 -13.56 25.79 -9.69
N ASP A 21 -12.77 25.40 -8.69
CA ASP A 21 -11.60 24.53 -8.82
C ASP A 21 -11.91 23.03 -8.65
N ARG A 22 -13.17 22.62 -8.41
CA ARG A 22 -13.43 21.25 -7.90
C ARG A 22 -13.94 20.17 -8.85
N MET A 23 -14.45 20.44 -10.04
CA MET A 23 -14.69 19.35 -10.99
C MET A 23 -14.46 19.83 -12.41
N GLY A 24 -13.43 19.25 -13.06
CA GLY A 24 -13.33 19.28 -14.51
C GLY A 24 -14.60 18.74 -15.18
N SER A 25 -14.64 18.75 -16.51
CA SER A 25 -15.79 18.25 -17.26
C SER A 25 -16.18 16.83 -16.83
N MET A 26 -17.47 16.61 -16.54
CA MET A 26 -18.03 15.26 -16.37
C MET A 26 -18.17 14.61 -17.74
N GLU A 27 -17.33 13.63 -18.04
CA GLU A 27 -17.48 12.76 -19.21
C GLU A 27 -18.20 11.47 -18.80
N GLU A 28 -19.09 10.98 -19.66
CA GLU A 28 -19.74 9.69 -19.44
C GLU A 28 -18.71 8.56 -19.58
N LEU A 29 -18.58 7.73 -18.56
CA LEU A 29 -17.74 6.54 -18.63
C LEU A 29 -18.44 5.49 -19.51
N HIS A 30 -17.87 5.20 -20.68
CA HIS A 30 -18.32 4.14 -21.58
C HIS A 30 -17.69 2.80 -21.17
N PHE A 31 -18.41 2.02 -20.37
CA PHE A 31 -17.96 0.70 -19.90
C PHE A 31 -18.13 -0.42 -20.94
N ASP A 32 -18.86 -0.16 -22.02
CA ASP A 32 -19.16 -1.16 -23.05
C ASP A 32 -17.94 -1.56 -23.88
N ASP A 33 -16.90 -0.71 -23.91
CA ASP A 33 -15.66 -0.92 -24.67
C ASP A 33 -14.54 -1.55 -23.84
N GLN A 34 -14.72 -1.65 -22.52
CA GLN A 34 -13.75 -2.27 -21.63
C GLN A 34 -14.21 -3.70 -21.34
N ALA A 35 -13.65 -4.65 -22.09
CA ALA A 35 -13.66 -6.04 -21.65
C ALA A 35 -13.23 -6.07 -20.17
N PRO A 36 -13.91 -6.81 -19.28
CA PRO A 36 -13.48 -6.91 -17.91
C PRO A 36 -12.04 -7.37 -17.95
N VAL A 37 -11.12 -6.48 -17.60
CA VAL A 37 -9.76 -6.83 -17.26
C VAL A 37 -9.89 -7.54 -15.92
N ALA A 38 -10.38 -8.78 -16.00
CA ALA A 38 -10.21 -9.76 -14.97
C ALA A 38 -8.69 -9.90 -14.84
N GLY A 39 -8.13 -9.18 -13.87
CA GLY A 39 -6.92 -9.62 -13.20
C GLY A 39 -7.23 -10.99 -12.63
N SER A 40 -7.10 -12.01 -13.46
CA SER A 40 -7.30 -13.41 -13.10
C SER A 40 -6.00 -13.90 -12.50
N ASP A 41 -5.73 -13.48 -11.27
CA ASP A 41 -4.55 -13.90 -10.51
C ASP A 41 -4.63 -15.38 -10.05
N GLY A 42 -5.57 -16.15 -10.60
CA GLY A 42 -5.72 -17.57 -10.31
C GLY A 42 -6.87 -18.24 -11.05
N PRO A 43 -6.96 -19.58 -10.98
CA PRO A 43 -8.10 -20.32 -11.52
C PRO A 43 -9.38 -19.93 -10.77
N ALA A 44 -10.47 -19.78 -11.51
CA ALA A 44 -11.79 -19.61 -10.91
C ALA A 44 -12.29 -20.94 -10.31
N THR A 45 -13.07 -20.86 -9.24
CA THR A 45 -13.82 -21.97 -8.66
C THR A 45 -15.01 -22.37 -9.54
N GLU A 46 -15.68 -23.48 -9.19
CA GLU A 46 -16.83 -24.00 -9.93
C GLU A 46 -18.02 -23.03 -9.98
N ASP A 47 -18.12 -22.11 -9.02
CA ASP A 47 -19.11 -21.05 -8.94
C ASP A 47 -18.70 -19.76 -9.69
N GLY A 48 -17.50 -19.73 -10.28
CA GLY A 48 -16.95 -18.60 -11.01
C GLY A 48 -16.22 -17.57 -10.15
N SER A 49 -16.10 -17.78 -8.83
CA SER A 49 -15.34 -16.89 -7.95
C SER A 49 -13.83 -16.96 -8.27
N THR A 50 -13.17 -15.81 -8.27
CA THR A 50 -11.74 -15.65 -8.49
C THR A 50 -11.01 -15.29 -7.20
N ALA A 51 -9.67 -15.30 -7.25
CA ALA A 51 -8.80 -14.86 -6.15
C ALA A 51 -9.16 -13.45 -5.61
N ASN A 52 -9.81 -12.62 -6.43
CA ASN A 52 -10.14 -11.24 -6.11
C ASN A 52 -11.58 -11.03 -5.63
N ASP A 53 -12.45 -12.04 -5.68
CA ASP A 53 -13.87 -11.90 -5.35
C ASP A 53 -14.18 -11.94 -3.84
N LEU A 54 -13.15 -12.05 -2.99
CA LEU A 54 -13.25 -12.12 -1.52
C LEU A 54 -14.33 -13.10 -1.02
N SER A 55 -14.63 -14.12 -1.83
CA SER A 55 -15.64 -15.11 -1.51
C SER A 55 -15.16 -15.95 -0.32
N PRO A 56 -16.07 -16.42 0.56
CA PRO A 56 -15.68 -17.13 1.78
C PRO A 56 -14.90 -18.42 1.50
N GLU A 57 -15.04 -19.00 0.30
CA GLU A 57 -14.31 -20.18 -0.15
C GLU A 57 -12.85 -19.85 -0.53
N ILE A 58 -12.60 -18.66 -1.08
CA ILE A 58 -11.27 -18.20 -1.50
C ILE A 58 -10.54 -17.44 -0.40
N LEU A 59 -11.26 -16.90 0.58
CA LEU A 59 -10.70 -16.10 1.66
C LEU A 59 -9.79 -16.94 2.57
N THR A 60 -8.55 -16.49 2.74
CA THR A 60 -7.66 -17.04 3.77
C THR A 60 -8.18 -16.63 5.16
N PRO A 61 -8.28 -17.56 6.13
CA PRO A 61 -8.63 -17.19 7.50
C PRO A 61 -7.60 -16.19 8.07
N GLU A 62 -8.03 -14.94 8.25
CA GLU A 62 -7.24 -13.83 8.81
C GLU A 62 -7.32 -13.80 10.35
N ASP A 63 -7.51 -14.95 10.99
CA ASP A 63 -7.55 -15.06 12.47
C ASP A 63 -6.14 -14.96 13.11
N GLY A 64 -5.11 -14.82 12.28
CA GLY A 64 -3.71 -14.78 12.69
C GLY A 64 -3.19 -16.13 13.20
N ALA A 65 -4.00 -17.18 13.17
CA ALA A 65 -3.62 -18.51 13.59
C ALA A 65 -3.09 -19.32 12.40
N ARG A 66 -2.06 -20.11 12.66
CA ARG A 66 -1.55 -21.07 11.68
C ARG A 66 -2.64 -22.08 11.32
N SER A 67 -2.65 -22.52 10.06
CA SER A 67 -3.53 -23.64 9.69
C SER A 67 -3.16 -24.89 10.48
N VAL A 68 -4.13 -25.77 10.75
CA VAL A 68 -3.92 -27.03 11.48
C VAL A 68 -2.83 -27.91 10.83
N ARG A 69 -2.59 -27.75 9.53
CA ARG A 69 -1.60 -28.50 8.75
C ARG A 69 -0.25 -27.80 8.64
N GLU A 70 -0.17 -26.52 9.01
CA GLU A 70 1.07 -25.75 8.96
C GLU A 70 1.97 -26.15 10.13
N LYS A 71 3.22 -26.50 9.80
CA LYS A 71 4.21 -26.88 10.81
C LYS A 71 4.52 -25.66 11.68
N GLY A 72 4.06 -25.69 12.93
CA GLY A 72 4.44 -24.68 13.92
C GLY A 72 5.95 -24.67 14.16
N ALA A 73 6.49 -23.47 14.39
CA ALA A 73 7.79 -23.35 15.02
C ALA A 73 7.73 -23.95 16.43
N SER A 74 8.83 -24.53 16.91
CA SER A 74 8.88 -25.16 18.24
C SER A 74 8.67 -24.16 19.39
N ARG A 75 8.74 -22.86 19.09
CA ARG A 75 8.61 -21.75 20.05
C ARG A 75 7.83 -20.62 19.36
N PRO A 76 7.06 -19.82 20.10
CA PRO A 76 6.46 -18.62 19.54
C PRO A 76 7.56 -17.71 18.96
N ALA A 77 7.27 -17.02 17.86
CA ALA A 77 8.28 -16.27 17.10
C ALA A 77 8.96 -15.15 17.94
N ASP A 78 8.27 -14.65 18.96
CA ASP A 78 8.71 -13.66 19.94
C ASP A 78 9.73 -14.19 20.97
N TRP A 79 10.06 -15.49 20.94
CA TRP A 79 10.91 -16.13 21.97
C TRP A 79 12.35 -16.39 21.52
N ASP A 80 12.68 -16.12 20.26
CA ASP A 80 14.04 -16.22 19.72
C ASP A 80 14.61 -14.82 19.50
N LEU A 81 14.89 -14.14 20.62
CA LEU A 81 15.47 -12.80 20.61
C LEU A 81 16.98 -12.90 20.75
N SER A 82 17.70 -12.13 19.94
CA SER A 82 19.14 -11.89 20.10
C SER A 82 19.39 -10.42 20.42
N ILE A 83 20.45 -10.16 21.19
CA ILE A 83 20.91 -8.78 21.41
C ILE A 83 21.68 -8.38 20.15
N VAL A 84 21.23 -7.31 19.50
CA VAL A 84 21.80 -6.77 18.27
C VAL A 84 22.30 -5.35 18.50
N ASP A 85 23.20 -4.89 17.64
CA ASP A 85 23.57 -3.47 17.58
C ASP A 85 22.55 -2.64 16.77
N ASP A 86 22.69 -1.31 16.77
CA ASP A 86 21.77 -0.39 16.10
C ASP A 86 21.71 -0.59 14.58
N ALA A 87 22.83 -1.00 13.97
CA ALA A 87 22.93 -1.24 12.54
C ALA A 87 22.29 -2.57 12.09
N GLN A 88 21.89 -3.42 13.03
CA GLN A 88 21.20 -4.69 12.81
C GLN A 88 19.69 -4.63 13.11
N ILE A 89 19.21 -3.50 13.64
CA ILE A 89 17.79 -3.28 13.91
C ILE A 89 17.10 -2.76 12.64
N GLY A 90 15.96 -3.34 12.29
CA GLY A 90 15.16 -2.89 11.14
C GLY A 90 15.87 -3.09 9.79
N GLY A 91 15.86 -2.08 8.92
CA GLY A 91 16.57 -2.09 7.64
C GLY A 91 18.10 -1.98 7.76
N GLY A 92 18.61 -1.81 8.99
CA GLY A 92 20.02 -1.63 9.28
C GLY A 92 20.60 -0.33 8.75
N SER A 93 21.88 -0.34 8.34
CA SER A 93 22.55 0.82 7.77
C SER A 93 22.15 1.04 6.31
N GLY A 94 21.70 2.24 5.95
CA GLY A 94 21.34 2.57 4.58
C GLY A 94 20.33 3.70 4.50
N GLN A 95 19.82 3.92 3.29
CA GLN A 95 18.65 4.78 3.08
C GLN A 95 17.41 3.92 3.22
N ASP A 96 16.40 4.41 3.93
CA ASP A 96 15.08 3.79 3.93
C ASP A 96 14.40 3.93 2.55
N GLU A 97 13.26 3.27 2.35
CA GLU A 97 12.54 3.34 1.08
C GLU A 97 12.14 4.78 0.73
N ALA A 98 11.89 5.64 1.72
CA ALA A 98 11.50 7.04 1.51
C ALA A 98 12.66 7.90 0.99
N GLU A 99 13.85 7.78 1.57
CA GLU A 99 15.07 8.42 1.08
C GLU A 99 15.48 7.87 -0.28
N LEU A 100 15.33 6.55 -0.48
CA LEU A 100 15.53 5.92 -1.78
C LEU A 100 14.57 6.47 -2.82
N ALA A 101 13.29 6.69 -2.50
CA ALA A 101 12.32 7.26 -3.44
C ALA A 101 12.66 8.70 -3.84
N ARG A 102 13.22 9.50 -2.92
CA ARG A 102 13.72 10.85 -3.25
C ARG A 102 14.97 10.79 -4.14
N ARG A 103 15.87 9.85 -3.90
CA ARG A 103 17.11 9.68 -4.66
C ARG A 103 16.91 8.97 -6.00
N LYS A 104 15.99 8.02 -6.05
CA LYS A 104 15.66 7.13 -7.17
C LYS A 104 14.12 7.01 -7.27
N PRO A 105 13.43 8.07 -7.73
CA PRO A 105 12.01 7.99 -7.97
C PRO A 105 11.70 6.88 -8.97
N LEU A 106 10.57 6.18 -8.74
CA LEU A 106 10.13 5.05 -9.55
C LEU A 106 9.86 5.46 -11.01
N ASP A 107 9.51 6.73 -11.22
CA ASP A 107 9.13 7.29 -12.54
C ASP A 107 10.32 7.71 -13.40
N ARG A 108 11.47 7.02 -13.32
CA ARG A 108 12.57 7.22 -14.28
C ARG A 108 12.29 6.49 -15.60
N GLN A 109 11.23 6.91 -16.29
CA GLN A 109 10.96 6.62 -17.70
C GLN A 109 10.42 7.91 -18.33
N ARG A 110 11.34 8.59 -19.03
CA ARG A 110 11.22 9.57 -20.13
C ARG A 110 9.96 10.44 -20.28
#